data_AF-A0A7V4BU06-F1
#
_entry.id   AF-A0A7V4BU06-F1
#
_cell.length_a   1.000
_cell.length_b   1.000
_cell.length_c   1.000
_cell.angle_alpha   90.00
_cell.angle_beta   90.00
_cell.angle_gamma   90.00
#
_symmetry.space_group_name_H-M   'P 1'
#
loop_
_entity.id
_entity.type
_entity.pdbx_description
1 polymer ?
#
loop_
_entity_poly.entity_id
_entity_poly.type
_entity_poly.pdbx_seq_one_letter_code
_entity_poly.pdbx_strand_id
1 'polypeptide(L)'
;MPAMLDGTIEKPIKATDSDFIRILPFLITAGVIYGIYYTQKHKKKVLNLAFSSFLLILLGYTTYIIVILRAHDNPPLNMGNPSTTQAFVDFMERKQYGEQPSI
;
A
#
# COMPACT_ATOMS: atom_id res chain seq x y z
N MET A 1 17.60 -18.99 -23.93
CA MET A 1 18.47 -17.88 -23.52
C MET A 1 18.24 -17.65 -22.02
N PRO A 2 19.25 -17.87 -21.16
CA PRO A 2 19.16 -17.68 -19.72
C PRO A 2 19.53 -16.22 -19.38
N ALA A 3 18.55 -15.43 -18.95
CA ALA A 3 18.76 -14.10 -18.39
C ALA A 3 17.74 -13.76 -17.28
N MET A 4 17.17 -14.79 -16.62
CA MET A 4 16.17 -14.62 -15.55
C MET A 4 16.73 -14.97 -14.17
N LEU A 5 18.04 -14.73 -13.95
CA LEU A 5 18.71 -15.05 -12.69
C LEU A 5 19.86 -14.06 -12.38
N ASP A 6 19.64 -12.76 -12.58
CA ASP A 6 20.64 -11.74 -12.20
C ASP A 6 20.01 -10.62 -11.36
N GLY A 7 20.12 -10.76 -10.04
CA GLY A 7 20.88 -9.75 -9.30
C GLY A 7 20.15 -8.58 -8.62
N THR A 8 18.85 -8.61 -8.34
CA THR A 8 18.21 -7.63 -7.42
C THR A 8 17.20 -8.22 -6.43
N ILE A 9 17.37 -9.50 -6.10
CA ILE A 9 16.92 -10.00 -4.79
C ILE A 9 17.93 -9.49 -3.75
N GLU A 10 17.85 -8.23 -3.36
CA GLU A 10 18.47 -7.64 -2.16
C GLU A 10 18.12 -6.15 -2.18
N LYS A 11 17.25 -5.62 -1.33
CA LYS A 11 17.33 -5.74 0.13
C LYS A 11 15.92 -5.87 0.72
N PRO A 12 15.64 -6.87 1.57
CA PRO A 12 14.54 -6.73 2.51
C PRO A 12 14.81 -5.48 3.32
N ILE A 13 13.85 -4.55 3.33
CA ILE A 13 13.93 -3.37 4.18
C ILE A 13 14.19 -3.90 5.60
N LYS A 14 15.37 -3.60 6.16
CA LYS A 14 15.76 -3.94 7.53
C LYS A 14 15.01 -3.06 8.55
N ALA A 15 13.77 -2.70 8.23
CA ALA A 15 12.84 -1.94 9.06
C ALA A 15 11.67 -2.84 9.54
N THR A 16 11.79 -4.16 9.36
CA THR A 16 10.87 -5.16 9.93
C THR A 16 11.41 -5.78 11.23
N ASP A 17 12.41 -5.16 11.86
CA ASP A 17 12.91 -5.58 13.20
C ASP A 17 12.25 -4.81 14.35
N SER A 18 11.38 -3.84 14.05
CA SER A 18 10.69 -3.04 15.06
C SER A 18 9.24 -3.50 15.18
N ASP A 19 8.88 -4.15 16.28
CA ASP A 19 7.48 -4.51 16.59
C ASP A 19 6.53 -3.31 16.45
N PHE A 20 7.04 -2.10 16.74
CA PHE A 20 6.36 -0.84 16.55
C PHE A 20 5.82 -0.61 15.12
N ILE A 21 6.60 -0.93 14.08
CA ILE A 21 6.21 -0.72 12.68
C ILE A 21 5.06 -1.67 12.29
N ARG A 22 5.01 -2.85 12.91
CA ARG A 22 3.97 -3.84 12.67
C ARG A 22 2.62 -3.44 13.28
N ILE A 23 2.65 -2.80 14.46
CA ILE A 23 1.44 -2.33 15.16
C ILE A 23 0.94 -0.95 14.71
N LEU A 24 1.82 -0.13 14.12
CA LEU A 24 1.52 1.22 13.66
C LEU A 24 0.23 1.34 12.81
N PRO A 25 -0.01 0.51 11.76
CA PRO A 25 -1.21 0.64 10.93
C PRO A 25 -2.51 0.34 11.71
N PHE A 26 -2.47 -0.59 12.67
CA PHE A 26 -3.61 -0.87 13.54
C PHE A 26 -3.89 0.29 14.49
N LEU A 27 -2.84 0.92 15.02
CA LEU A 27 -2.95 2.06 15.92
C LEU A 27 -3.53 3.29 15.21
N ILE A 28 -3.08 3.57 13.99
CA ILE A 28 -3.63 4.64 13.14
C ILE A 28 -5.12 4.39 12.86
N THR A 29 -5.48 3.18 12.45
CA THR A 29 -6.88 2.81 12.16
C THR A 29 -7.77 2.97 13.40
N ALA A 30 -7.31 2.50 14.57
CA ALA A 30 -8.04 2.67 15.83
C ALA A 30 -8.17 4.16 16.21
N GLY A 31 -7.12 4.96 16.00
CA GLY A 31 -7.14 6.40 16.23
C GLY A 31 -8.16 7.15 15.37
N VAL A 32 -8.29 6.78 14.09
CA VAL A 32 -9.30 7.37 13.19
C VAL A 32 -10.72 7.02 13.66
N ILE A 33 -10.98 5.76 14.02
CA ILE A 33 -12.29 5.32 14.53
C ILE A 33 -12.64 6.05 15.83
N TYR A 34 -11.69 6.18 16.75
CA TYR A 34 -11.88 6.95 17.98
C TYR A 34 -12.11 8.44 17.69
N GLY A 35 -11.39 9.03 16.73
CA GLY A 35 -11.58 10.39 16.26
C GLY A 35 -12.99 10.64 15.73
N ILE A 36 -13.56 9.70 14.98
CA ILE A 36 -14.95 9.74 14.53
C ILE A 36 -15.90 9.70 15.73
N TYR A 37 -15.72 8.75 16.65
CA TYR A 37 -16.55 8.61 17.85
C TYR A 37 -16.55 9.88 18.72
N TYR A 38 -15.36 10.41 19.00
CA TYR A 38 -15.18 11.65 19.76
C TYR A 38 -15.87 12.83 19.07
N THR A 39 -15.67 12.96 17.76
CA THR A 39 -16.23 14.06 17.00
C THR A 39 -17.76 13.99 16.90
N GLN A 40 -18.31 12.77 16.85
CA GLN A 40 -19.75 12.50 16.93
C GLN A 40 -20.31 12.98 18.27
N LYS A 41 -19.63 12.66 19.39
CA LYS A 41 -20.04 13.05 20.75
C LYS A 41 -20.02 14.57 20.95
N HIS A 42 -19.04 15.27 20.37
CA HIS A 42 -18.92 16.73 20.47
C HIS A 42 -19.71 17.51 19.40
N LYS A 43 -20.54 16.85 18.58
CA LYS A 43 -21.41 17.44 17.55
C LYS A 43 -20.69 18.35 16.53
N LYS A 44 -19.38 18.19 16.33
CA LYS A 44 -18.59 18.98 15.37
C LYS A 44 -18.73 18.38 13.97
N LYS A 45 -19.77 18.80 13.24
CA LYS A 45 -20.13 18.24 11.91
C LYS A 45 -18.98 18.25 10.89
N VAL A 46 -18.23 19.35 10.79
CA VAL A 46 -17.12 19.50 9.83
C VAL A 46 -15.99 18.52 10.13
N LEU A 47 -15.64 18.38 11.40
CA LEU A 47 -14.57 17.49 11.82
C LEU A 47 -14.97 16.02 11.63
N ASN A 48 -16.26 15.68 11.81
CA ASN A 48 -16.74 14.31 11.60
C ASN A 48 -16.65 13.94 10.11
N LEU A 49 -17.04 14.88 9.24
CA LEU A 49 -16.91 14.71 7.80
C LEU A 49 -15.44 14.54 7.39
N ALA A 50 -14.52 15.31 7.97
CA ALA A 50 -13.08 15.19 7.69
C ALA A 50 -12.55 13.80 8.09
N PHE A 51 -12.84 13.33 9.31
CA PHE A 51 -12.42 12.00 9.76
C PHE A 51 -13.07 10.86 8.96
N SER A 52 -14.34 11.01 8.58
CA SER A 52 -15.06 10.01 7.77
C SER A 52 -14.52 9.96 6.34
N SER A 53 -14.20 11.10 5.73
CA SER A 53 -13.54 11.17 4.42
C SER A 53 -12.15 10.55 4.46
N PHE A 54 -11.38 10.83 5.52
CA PHE A 54 -10.07 10.21 5.73
C PHE A 54 -10.17 8.69 5.86
N LEU A 55 -11.15 8.18 6.62
CA LEU A 55 -11.41 6.75 6.72
C LEU A 55 -11.72 6.12 5.35
N LEU A 56 -12.49 6.80 4.51
CA LEU A 56 -12.83 6.33 3.17
C LEU A 56 -11.60 6.23 2.25
N ILE A 57 -10.72 7.23 2.27
CA ILE A 57 -9.46 7.22 1.51
C ILE A 57 -8.58 6.04 1.96
N LEU A 58 -8.49 5.82 3.28
CA LEU A 58 -7.70 4.74 3.87
C LEU A 58 -8.25 3.37 3.44
N LEU A 59 -9.57 3.19 3.47
CA LEU A 59 -10.24 2.01 2.93
C LEU A 59 -9.97 1.81 1.43
N GLY A 60 -10.07 2.88 0.64
CA GLY A 60 -9.75 2.82 -0.80
C GLY A 60 -8.33 2.31 -1.04
N TYR A 61 -7.36 2.85 -0.31
CA TYR A 61 -5.96 2.43 -0.40
C TYR A 61 -5.73 0.97 0.01
N THR A 62 -6.50 0.44 0.97
CA THR A 62 -6.36 -0.98 1.37
C THR A 62 -6.68 -1.96 0.23
N THR A 63 -7.45 -1.54 -0.78
CA THR A 63 -7.78 -2.40 -1.93
C THR A 63 -6.52 -2.76 -2.75
N TYR A 64 -5.49 -1.91 -2.76
CA TYR A 64 -4.21 -2.20 -3.44
C TYR A 64 -3.42 -3.34 -2.80
N ILE A 65 -3.69 -3.68 -1.53
CA ILE A 65 -3.05 -4.80 -0.84
C ILE A 65 -3.34 -6.13 -1.55
N ILE A 66 -4.52 -6.26 -2.19
CA ILE A 66 -4.90 -7.46 -2.95
C ILE A 66 -3.94 -7.73 -4.11
N VAL A 67 -3.41 -6.68 -4.75
CA VAL A 67 -2.45 -6.80 -5.86
C VAL A 67 -1.14 -7.41 -5.37
N ILE A 68 -0.64 -6.95 -4.23
CA ILE A 68 0.59 -7.45 -3.59
C ILE A 68 0.41 -8.89 -3.13
N LEU A 69 -0.71 -9.19 -2.47
CA LEU A 69 -1.05 -10.55 -2.03
C LEU A 69 -1.15 -11.53 -3.20
N ARG A 70 -1.77 -11.11 -4.31
CA ARG A 70 -1.83 -11.94 -5.53
C ARG A 70 -0.47 -12.18 -6.18
N ALA A 71 0.45 -11.22 -6.11
CA ALA A 71 1.79 -11.39 -6.66
C ALA A 71 2.64 -12.37 -5.81
N HIS A 72 2.39 -12.44 -4.50
CA HIS A 72 3.07 -13.36 -3.60
C HIS A 72 2.81 -14.84 -3.95
N ASP A 73 1.63 -15.17 -4.47
CA ASP A 73 1.27 -16.54 -4.90
C ASP A 73 1.93 -16.94 -6.24
N ASN A 74 2.82 -16.11 -6.78
CA ASN A 74 3.61 -16.36 -8.00
C ASN A 74 2.79 -16.94 -9.17
N PRO A 75 1.74 -16.24 -9.64
CA PRO A 75 0.99 -16.67 -10.80
C PRO A 75 1.90 -16.72 -12.06
N PRO A 76 1.62 -17.60 -13.03
CA PRO A 76 2.45 -17.79 -14.23
C PRO A 76 2.55 -16.54 -15.12
N LEU A 77 1.63 -15.58 -14.96
CA LEU A 77 1.71 -14.23 -15.50
C LEU A 77 1.81 -13.24 -14.32
N ASN A 78 3.02 -12.77 -14.03
CA ASN A 78 3.30 -11.81 -12.95
C ASN A 78 4.13 -10.63 -13.50
N MET A 79 3.45 -9.59 -14.03
CA MET A 79 4.12 -8.42 -14.61
C MET A 79 4.81 -7.60 -13.51
N GLY A 80 6.15 -7.60 -13.55
CA GLY A 80 7.08 -6.89 -12.68
C GLY A 80 6.98 -7.15 -11.18
N ASN A 81 6.45 -8.31 -10.79
CA ASN A 81 6.51 -8.89 -9.44
C ASN A 81 6.37 -7.88 -8.27
N PRO A 82 5.17 -7.30 -8.05
CA PRO A 82 4.93 -6.33 -6.99
C PRO A 82 4.85 -6.98 -5.59
N SER A 83 5.60 -8.05 -5.33
CA SER A 83 5.81 -8.64 -4.00
C SER A 83 6.72 -7.77 -3.12
N THR A 84 7.48 -6.87 -3.73
CA THR A 84 8.45 -5.97 -3.06
C THR A 84 8.00 -4.51 -3.18
N THR A 85 8.22 -3.70 -2.14
CA THR A 85 7.80 -2.29 -2.10
C THR A 85 8.26 -1.46 -3.30
N GLN A 86 9.45 -1.72 -3.83
CA GLN A 86 10.00 -1.03 -5.01
C GLN A 86 9.23 -1.37 -6.29
N ALA A 87 8.94 -2.65 -6.49
CA ALA A 87 8.18 -3.15 -7.64
C ALA A 87 6.71 -2.68 -7.61
N PHE A 88 6.14 -2.45 -6.42
CA PHE A 88 4.83 -1.83 -6.29
C PHE A 88 4.82 -0.36 -6.75
N VAL A 89 5.88 0.40 -6.45
CA VAL A 89 6.02 1.79 -6.94
C VAL A 89 6.15 1.80 -8.47
N ASP A 90 6.99 0.93 -9.04
CA ASP A 90 7.14 0.83 -10.50
C ASP A 90 5.84 0.38 -11.20
N PHE A 91 5.02 -0.44 -10.54
CA PHE A 91 3.67 -0.80 -10.99
C PHE A 91 2.72 0.41 -10.98
N MET A 92 2.73 1.22 -9.91
CA MET A 92 1.93 2.46 -9.85
C MET A 92 2.36 3.49 -10.90
N GLU A 93 3.66 3.60 -11.16
CA GLU A 93 4.25 4.53 -12.13
C GLU A 93 4.14 4.04 -13.58
N ARG A 94 3.56 2.85 -13.81
CA ARG A 94 3.40 2.24 -15.15
C ARG A 94 4.70 2.11 -15.94
N LYS A 95 5.86 2.12 -15.28
CA LYS A 95 7.17 1.94 -15.92
C LYS A 95 7.30 0.60 -16.64
N GLN A 96 6.50 -0.38 -16.23
CA GLN A 96 6.40 -1.71 -16.84
C GLN A 96 5.87 -1.70 -18.28
N TYR A 97 5.24 -0.61 -18.72
CA TYR A 97 4.67 -0.47 -20.08
C TYR A 97 5.58 0.31 -21.05
N GLY A 98 6.76 0.75 -20.60
CA GLY A 98 7.69 1.56 -21.41
C GLY A 98 7.22 3.01 -21.58
N GLU A 99 8.06 3.84 -22.21
CA GLU A 99 7.67 5.20 -22.61
C GLU A 99 6.60 5.11 -23.71
N GLN A 100 5.50 5.83 -23.56
CA GLN A 100 4.57 6.05 -24.66
C GLN A 100 5.36 6.71 -25.80
N PRO A 101 5.27 6.21 -27.04
CA PRO A 101 5.92 6.89 -28.15
C PRO A 101 5.33 8.30 -28.23
N SER A 102 6.18 9.31 -28.08
CA SER A 102 5.83 10.68 -28.40
C SER A 102 5.48 10.73 -29.88
N ILE A 103 4.20 10.94 -30.18
CA ILE A 103 3.73 11.27 -31.53
C ILE A 103 4.32 12.61 -31.98
#